data_AF-A0A916VRM3-F1
#
_entry.id   AF-A0A916VRM3-F1
#
_cell.length_a   1.000
_cell.length_b   1.000
_cell.length_c   1.000
_cell.angle_alpha   90.00
_cell.angle_beta   90.00
_cell.angle_gamma   90.00
#
_symmetry.space_group_name_H-M   'P 1'
#
loop_
_entity.id
_entity.type
_entity.pdbx_description
1 polymer ?
#
loop_
_entity_poly.entity_id
_entity_poly.type
_entity_poly.pdbx_seq_one_letter_code
_entity_poly.pdbx_strand_id
1 'polypeptide(L)'
;MREKILDAARSWIGTPYRHQCSVKGQGADCLGLLRGVWREVLGAEPEAVPAYTADWSEPSGQERLWRVARRHLVAVPVCPARAGDVVLFRMRRRGVAKHLGFLGPAKAGLPTVLHAYSGKGVVETPLTRAWSRRIVAQFEFPERRG
;
A
#
# COMPACT_ATOMS: atom_id res chain seq x y z
N MET A 1 13.00 -7.61 8.34
CA MET A 1 11.67 -6.96 8.44
C MET A 1 10.97 -6.87 7.07
N ARG A 2 11.56 -6.19 6.09
CA ARG A 2 11.01 -6.05 4.72
C ARG A 2 10.60 -7.34 4.03
N GLU A 3 11.41 -8.39 4.12
CA GLU A 3 11.08 -9.71 3.57
C GLU A 3 9.80 -10.29 4.21
N LYS A 4 9.73 -10.28 5.56
CA LYS A 4 8.51 -10.68 6.29
C LYS A 4 7.27 -9.88 5.87
N ILE A 5 7.41 -8.57 5.64
CA ILE A 5 6.32 -7.71 5.15
C ILE A 5 5.88 -8.15 3.76
N LEU A 6 6.83 -8.43 2.86
CA LEU A 6 6.52 -8.84 1.50
C LEU A 6 5.88 -10.24 1.47
N ASP A 7 6.37 -11.18 2.27
CA ASP A 7 5.79 -12.53 2.39
C ASP A 7 4.39 -12.48 2.98
N ALA A 8 4.19 -11.68 4.03
CA ALA A 8 2.86 -11.41 4.58
C ALA A 8 1.95 -10.84 3.48
N ALA A 9 2.37 -9.79 2.78
CA ALA A 9 1.59 -9.19 1.70
C ALA A 9 1.26 -10.18 0.56
N ARG A 10 2.20 -11.06 0.19
CA ARG A 10 1.98 -12.13 -0.81
C ARG A 10 0.95 -13.15 -0.38
N SER A 11 0.88 -13.48 0.91
CA SER A 11 -0.14 -14.38 1.42
C SER A 11 -1.58 -13.82 1.31
N TRP A 12 -1.75 -12.54 0.97
CA TRP A 12 -3.05 -11.94 0.67
C TRP A 12 -3.47 -12.07 -0.79
N ILE A 13 -2.57 -12.46 -1.71
CA ILE A 13 -2.90 -12.60 -3.15
C ILE A 13 -4.13 -13.50 -3.32
N GLY A 14 -5.06 -13.06 -4.17
CA GLY A 14 -6.35 -13.72 -4.38
C GLY A 14 -7.48 -13.23 -3.47
N THR A 15 -7.19 -12.44 -2.43
CA THR A 15 -8.24 -11.77 -1.64
C THR A 15 -9.03 -10.81 -2.53
N PRO A 16 -10.38 -10.90 -2.61
CA PRO A 16 -11.18 -10.07 -3.51
C PRO A 16 -11.15 -8.59 -3.10
N TYR A 17 -11.38 -7.70 -4.06
CA TYR A 17 -11.44 -6.27 -3.74
C TYR A 17 -12.77 -5.94 -3.05
N ARG A 18 -12.71 -5.40 -1.83
CA ARG A 18 -13.88 -4.87 -1.11
C ARG A 18 -13.51 -3.57 -0.41
N HIS A 19 -14.18 -2.49 -0.79
CA HIS A 19 -13.96 -1.15 -0.22
C HIS A 19 -14.12 -1.18 1.31
N GLN A 20 -13.17 -0.55 2.02
CA GLN A 20 -13.06 -0.52 3.49
C GLN A 20 -12.88 -1.88 4.19
N CYS A 21 -12.77 -2.98 3.44
CA CYS A 21 -12.55 -4.30 4.02
C CYS A 21 -11.05 -4.55 4.28
N SER A 22 -10.74 -5.40 5.25
CA SER A 22 -9.37 -5.81 5.60
C SER A 22 -9.39 -7.23 6.16
N VAL A 23 -9.93 -8.19 5.40
CA VAL A 23 -10.05 -9.60 5.82
C VAL A 23 -9.47 -10.50 4.73
N LYS A 24 -8.37 -11.19 5.05
CA LYS A 24 -7.68 -12.08 4.10
C LYS A 24 -8.64 -13.13 3.57
N GLY A 25 -8.61 -13.35 2.25
CA GLY A 25 -9.52 -14.27 1.54
C GLY A 25 -10.96 -13.78 1.37
N GLN A 26 -11.42 -12.78 2.14
CA GLN A 26 -12.81 -12.32 2.10
C GLN A 26 -12.97 -10.91 1.50
N GLY A 27 -11.97 -10.04 1.62
CA GLY A 27 -12.05 -8.69 1.09
C GLY A 27 -10.93 -7.77 1.54
N ALA A 28 -10.33 -7.03 0.62
CA ALA A 28 -9.43 -5.94 0.95
C ALA A 28 -9.48 -4.81 -0.10
N ASP A 29 -9.36 -3.56 0.34
CA ASP A 29 -8.90 -2.48 -0.54
C ASP A 29 -7.42 -2.15 -0.28
N CYS A 30 -6.88 -1.10 -0.89
CA CYS A 30 -5.45 -0.82 -0.82
C CYS A 30 -4.98 -0.47 0.61
N LEU A 31 -5.79 0.27 1.38
CA LEU A 31 -5.51 0.53 2.79
C LEU A 31 -5.82 -0.71 3.63
N GLY A 32 -6.88 -1.44 3.32
CA GLY A 32 -7.25 -2.70 3.94
C GLY A 32 -6.15 -3.75 3.88
N LEU A 33 -5.47 -3.87 2.74
CA LEU A 33 -4.30 -4.74 2.60
C LEU A 33 -3.15 -4.28 3.50
N LEU A 34 -2.82 -2.98 3.50
CA LEU A 34 -1.76 -2.42 4.35
C LEU A 34 -2.03 -2.70 5.84
N ARG A 35 -3.26 -2.47 6.30
CA ARG A 35 -3.72 -2.76 7.66
C ARG A 35 -3.61 -4.25 7.99
N GLY A 36 -3.96 -5.12 7.04
CA GLY A 36 -3.84 -6.56 7.17
C GLY A 36 -2.41 -7.02 7.40
N VAL A 37 -1.49 -6.55 6.57
CA VAL A 37 -0.06 -6.83 6.71
C VAL A 37 0.49 -6.25 8.02
N TRP A 38 0.04 -5.06 8.43
CA TRP A 38 0.36 -4.50 9.75
C TRP A 38 -0.03 -5.44 10.88
N ARG A 39 -1.26 -5.98 10.86
CA ARG A 39 -1.73 -6.92 11.88
C ARG A 39 -0.90 -8.18 12.00
N GLU A 40 -0.46 -8.71 10.87
CA GLU A 40 0.36 -9.93 10.84
C GLU A 40 1.79 -9.71 11.30
N VAL A 41 2.38 -8.55 10.98
CA VAL A 41 3.82 -8.30 11.22
C VAL A 41 4.07 -7.59 12.55
N LEU A 42 3.25 -6.61 12.90
CA LEU A 42 3.44 -5.75 14.06
C LEU A 42 2.43 -6.01 15.19
N GLY A 43 1.20 -6.41 14.85
CA GLY A 43 0.12 -6.64 15.82
C GLY A 43 -0.98 -5.59 15.70
N ALA A 44 -1.53 -5.09 16.80
CA ALA A 44 -2.65 -4.14 16.76
C ALA A 44 -2.37 -2.93 15.84
N GLU A 45 -3.41 -2.49 15.12
CA GLU A 45 -3.35 -1.29 14.29
C GLU A 45 -3.18 -0.04 15.17
N PRO A 46 -2.47 0.99 14.69
CA PRO A 46 -2.11 2.13 15.52
C PRO A 46 -3.27 3.14 15.68
N GLU A 47 -4.27 3.10 14.82
CA GLU A 47 -5.43 3.99 14.84
C GLU A 47 -6.62 3.29 14.18
N ALA A 48 -7.84 3.54 14.68
CA ALA A 48 -9.06 3.09 14.02
C ALA A 48 -9.28 3.90 12.73
N VAL A 49 -9.56 3.21 11.63
CA VAL A 49 -9.76 3.88 10.33
C VAL A 49 -11.22 4.34 10.22
N PRO A 50 -11.50 5.65 10.10
CA PRO A 50 -12.86 6.13 9.88
C PRO A 50 -13.36 5.72 8.49
N ALA A 51 -14.68 5.67 8.30
CA ALA A 51 -15.25 5.43 6.99
C ALA A 51 -14.76 6.49 5.98
N TYR A 52 -14.37 6.03 4.79
CA TYR A 52 -13.92 6.90 3.70
C TYR A 52 -14.58 6.51 2.40
N THR A 53 -14.72 7.49 1.52
CA THR A 53 -15.27 7.32 0.17
C THR A 53 -14.21 6.79 -0.78
N ALA A 54 -14.63 6.07 -1.83
CA ALA A 54 -13.71 5.52 -2.83
C ALA A 54 -12.95 6.60 -3.63
N ASP A 55 -13.48 7.81 -3.70
CA ASP A 55 -12.83 8.96 -4.32
C ASP A 55 -11.71 9.55 -3.43
N TRP A 56 -11.58 9.12 -2.17
CA TRP A 56 -10.49 9.49 -1.26
C TRP A 56 -10.27 10.99 -1.14
N SER A 57 -11.35 11.78 -1.07
CA SER A 57 -11.30 13.25 -0.97
C SER A 57 -10.83 13.98 -2.25
N GLU A 58 -10.82 13.31 -3.42
CA GLU A 58 -10.52 13.94 -4.72
C GLU A 58 -11.21 15.30 -4.95
N PRO A 59 -12.52 15.47 -4.66
CA PRO A 59 -13.19 16.76 -4.85
C PRO A 59 -12.59 17.90 -4.01
N SER A 60 -12.04 17.57 -2.84
CA SER A 60 -11.46 18.56 -1.92
C SER A 60 -9.95 18.72 -2.05
N GLY A 61 -9.27 17.87 -2.83
CA GLY A 61 -7.81 17.87 -2.98
C GLY A 61 -7.02 17.46 -1.73
N GLN A 62 -7.67 16.94 -0.68
CA GLN A 62 -7.00 16.64 0.58
C GLN A 62 -6.18 15.34 0.52
N GLU A 63 -4.88 15.45 0.78
CA GLU A 63 -3.92 14.32 0.85
C GLU A 63 -4.05 13.51 2.16
N ARG A 64 -5.26 13.07 2.50
CA ARG A 64 -5.54 12.41 3.81
C ARG A 64 -4.72 11.14 3.99
N LEU A 65 -4.71 10.27 2.98
CA LEU A 65 -3.97 9.01 3.03
C LEU A 65 -2.48 9.24 3.23
N TRP A 66 -1.92 10.23 2.53
CA TRP A 66 -0.51 10.61 2.71
C TRP A 66 -0.22 11.08 4.13
N ARG A 67 -1.07 11.96 4.69
CA ARG A 67 -0.89 12.49 6.04
C ARG A 67 -0.88 11.38 7.09
N VAL A 68 -1.82 10.43 6.99
CA VAL A 68 -1.91 9.29 7.91
C VAL A 68 -0.72 8.34 7.72
N ALA A 69 -0.33 8.05 6.47
CA ALA A 69 0.86 7.24 6.19
C ALA A 69 2.12 7.82 6.85
N ARG A 70 2.34 9.14 6.76
CA ARG A 70 3.48 9.82 7.40
C ARG A 70 3.46 9.79 8.93
N ARG A 71 2.29 9.59 9.54
CA ARG A 71 2.16 9.52 11.00
C ARG A 71 2.57 8.15 11.54
N HIS A 72 2.30 7.08 10.79
CA HIS A 72 2.48 5.70 11.26
C HIS A 72 3.60 4.93 10.57
N LEU A 73 4.04 5.36 9.39
CA LEU A 73 5.14 4.75 8.65
C LEU A 73 6.36 5.68 8.63
N VAL A 74 7.54 5.09 8.45
CA VAL A 74 8.81 5.82 8.35
C VAL A 74 9.03 6.22 6.90
N ALA A 75 9.07 7.52 6.60
CA ALA A 75 9.33 7.99 5.24
C ALA A 75 10.77 7.65 4.83
N VAL A 76 10.95 7.13 3.61
CA VAL A 76 12.26 6.83 3.03
C VAL A 76 12.40 7.49 1.65
N PRO A 77 13.64 7.72 1.17
CA PRO A 77 13.84 8.16 -0.20
C PRO A 77 13.18 7.20 -1.21
N VAL A 78 12.57 7.74 -2.25
CA VAL A 78 11.97 6.95 -3.35
C VAL A 78 13.06 6.17 -4.14
N CYS A 79 14.33 6.56 -3.99
CA CYS A 79 15.48 5.89 -4.57
C CYS A 79 16.63 5.85 -3.55
N PRO A 80 17.26 4.70 -3.28
CA PRO A 80 16.97 3.38 -3.88
C PRO A 80 15.67 2.77 -3.36
N ALA A 81 14.85 2.26 -4.28
CA ALA A 81 13.62 1.54 -3.94
C ALA A 81 13.96 0.14 -3.42
N ARG A 82 13.39 -0.26 -2.27
CA ARG A 82 13.65 -1.59 -1.68
C ARG A 82 12.38 -2.42 -1.66
N ALA A 83 12.54 -3.71 -1.96
CA ALA A 83 11.45 -4.67 -1.82
C ALA A 83 10.94 -4.68 -0.37
N GLY A 84 9.62 -4.71 -0.18
CA GLY A 84 8.93 -4.60 1.09
C GLY A 84 8.57 -3.16 1.50
N ASP A 85 9.10 -2.13 0.83
CA ASP A 85 8.70 -0.75 1.10
C ASP A 85 7.26 -0.49 0.60
N VAL A 86 6.53 0.34 1.34
CA VAL A 86 5.19 0.81 0.97
C VAL A 86 5.33 2.00 0.03
N VAL A 87 4.61 1.98 -1.09
CA VAL A 87 4.58 3.07 -2.06
C VAL A 87 3.19 3.68 -2.15
N LEU A 88 3.15 5.00 -2.24
CA LEU A 88 1.93 5.79 -2.38
C LEU A 88 1.89 6.42 -3.78
N PHE A 89 0.79 6.20 -4.50
CA PHE A 89 0.59 6.66 -5.86
C PHE A 89 -0.51 7.71 -5.99
N ARG A 90 -0.33 8.59 -6.97
CA ARG A 90 -1.45 9.31 -7.61
C ARG A 90 -2.02 8.47 -8.75
N MET A 91 -3.30 8.11 -8.67
CA MET A 91 -3.96 7.33 -9.74
C MET A 91 -4.11 8.15 -11.04
N ARG A 92 -4.17 9.47 -10.93
CA ARG A 92 -4.19 10.43 -12.04
C ARG A 92 -3.18 11.53 -11.76
N ARG A 93 -2.51 12.09 -12.78
CA ARG A 93 -1.43 13.10 -12.61
C ARG A 93 -1.79 14.28 -11.71
N ARG A 94 -3.06 14.75 -11.76
CA ARG A 94 -3.56 15.90 -10.99
C ARG A 94 -4.48 15.49 -9.81
N GLY A 95 -4.67 14.20 -9.57
CA GLY A 95 -5.49 13.71 -8.46
C GLY A 95 -4.67 13.55 -7.19
N VAL A 96 -5.34 13.41 -6.04
CA VAL A 96 -4.71 13.15 -4.73
C VAL A 96 -3.98 11.81 -4.70
N ALA A 97 -3.04 11.67 -3.77
CA ALA A 97 -2.32 10.44 -3.52
C ALA A 97 -3.22 9.49 -2.71
N LYS A 98 -3.71 8.43 -3.35
CA LYS A 98 -4.82 7.62 -2.84
C LYS A 98 -4.72 6.12 -3.08
N HIS A 99 -3.57 5.64 -3.54
CA HIS A 99 -3.38 4.22 -3.79
C HIS A 99 -2.08 3.74 -3.17
N LEU A 100 -2.15 2.66 -2.42
CA LEU A 100 -1.02 2.04 -1.73
C LEU A 100 -0.65 0.70 -2.35
N GLY A 101 0.61 0.32 -2.23
CA GLY A 101 1.09 -1.01 -2.53
C GLY A 101 2.44 -1.27 -1.89
N PHE A 102 2.90 -2.52 -1.95
CA PHE A 102 4.22 -2.94 -1.50
C PHE A 102 5.11 -3.15 -2.72
N LEU A 103 6.33 -2.63 -2.69
CA LEU A 103 7.32 -2.90 -3.73
C LEU A 103 7.79 -4.34 -3.63
N GLY A 104 7.75 -5.06 -4.74
CA GLY A 104 8.44 -6.35 -4.88
C GLY A 104 9.81 -6.20 -5.57
N PRO A 105 10.64 -7.24 -5.55
CA PRO A 105 11.97 -7.21 -6.13
C PRO A 105 11.92 -7.14 -7.67
N ALA A 106 12.93 -6.52 -8.26
CA ALA A 106 13.19 -6.64 -9.69
C ALA A 106 14.08 -7.87 -9.94
N LYS A 107 13.49 -9.03 -10.26
CA LYS A 107 14.25 -10.21 -10.71
C LYS A 107 14.10 -10.34 -12.24
N ALA A 108 15.21 -10.11 -12.96
CA ALA A 108 15.32 -10.21 -14.43
C ALA A 108 14.33 -9.34 -15.24
N GLY A 109 13.82 -8.26 -14.66
CA GLY A 109 12.81 -7.42 -15.30
C GLY A 109 12.46 -6.18 -14.48
N LEU A 110 11.23 -5.68 -14.65
CA LEU A 110 10.74 -4.55 -13.87
C LEU A 110 10.52 -4.95 -12.40
N PRO A 111 10.67 -4.02 -11.44
CA PRO A 111 10.13 -4.24 -10.10
C PRO A 111 8.62 -4.50 -10.19
N THR A 112 8.05 -5.10 -9.15
CA THR A 112 6.60 -5.33 -9.04
C THR A 112 5.99 -4.43 -7.98
N VAL A 113 4.67 -4.27 -8.03
CA VAL A 113 3.87 -3.71 -6.95
C VAL A 113 2.80 -4.72 -6.56
N LEU A 114 2.73 -5.02 -5.27
CA LEU A 114 1.71 -5.86 -4.66
C LEU A 114 0.65 -4.97 -4.01
N HIS A 115 -0.58 -5.04 -4.50
CA HIS A 115 -1.64 -4.13 -4.09
C HIS A 115 -3.03 -4.76 -4.22
N ALA A 116 -4.02 -4.20 -3.51
CA ALA A 116 -5.42 -4.48 -3.80
C ALA A 116 -5.90 -3.52 -4.90
N TYR A 117 -6.36 -4.07 -6.01
CA TYR A 117 -6.78 -3.30 -7.18
C TYR A 117 -8.24 -3.55 -7.50
N SER A 118 -9.00 -2.47 -7.70
CA SER A 118 -10.44 -2.53 -7.97
C SER A 118 -10.72 -3.40 -9.19
N GLY A 119 -11.67 -4.33 -9.04
CA GLY A 119 -12.02 -5.31 -10.07
C GLY A 119 -11.06 -6.49 -10.24
N LYS A 120 -9.94 -6.55 -9.48
CA LYS A 120 -8.99 -7.69 -9.51
C LYS A 120 -8.74 -8.34 -8.15
N GLY A 121 -8.88 -7.60 -7.06
CA GLY A 121 -8.46 -8.04 -5.73
C GLY A 121 -6.99 -7.81 -5.46
N VAL A 122 -6.41 -8.55 -4.53
CA VAL A 122 -5.00 -8.47 -4.18
C VAL A 122 -4.17 -9.23 -5.20
N VAL A 123 -3.26 -8.52 -5.87
CA VAL A 123 -2.42 -9.02 -6.95
C VAL A 123 -1.02 -8.42 -6.87
N GLU A 124 -0.04 -9.12 -7.43
CA GLU A 124 1.30 -8.60 -7.69
C GLU A 124 1.44 -8.34 -9.20
N THR A 125 1.76 -7.10 -9.60
CA THR A 125 1.82 -6.70 -11.01
C THR A 125 3.13 -5.98 -11.34
N PRO A 126 3.61 -6.01 -12.60
CA PRO A 126 4.79 -5.25 -12.99
C PRO A 126 4.61 -3.73 -12.76
N LEU A 127 5.57 -3.11 -12.08
CA LEU A 127 5.65 -1.67 -11.90
C LEU A 127 6.33 -1.05 -13.12
N THR A 128 5.54 -0.77 -14.15
CA THR A 128 6.02 -0.13 -15.38
C THR A 128 6.54 1.28 -15.13
N ARG A 129 7.37 1.79 -16.04
CA ARG A 129 7.93 3.16 -15.96
C ARG A 129 6.85 4.25 -15.90
N ALA A 130 5.69 4.03 -16.52
CA ALA A 130 4.58 4.97 -16.48
C ALA A 130 3.93 5.04 -15.08
N TRP A 131 3.87 3.92 -14.36
CA TRP A 131 3.36 3.83 -13.00
C TRP A 131 4.39 4.23 -11.95
N SER A 132 5.68 3.92 -12.14
CA SER A 132 6.73 4.32 -11.21
C SER A 132 6.83 5.85 -11.08
N ARG A 133 6.63 6.59 -12.18
CA ARG A 133 6.54 8.06 -12.20
C ARG A 133 5.35 8.65 -11.43
N ARG A 134 4.39 7.81 -11.00
CA ARG A 134 3.22 8.23 -10.20
C ARG A 134 3.41 7.98 -8.71
N ILE A 135 4.52 7.35 -8.29
CA ILE A 135 4.91 7.24 -6.89
C ILE A 135 5.27 8.64 -6.41
N VAL A 136 4.62 9.06 -5.33
CA VAL A 136 4.84 10.38 -4.72
C VAL A 136 5.46 10.29 -3.33
N ALA A 137 5.40 9.11 -2.70
CA ALA A 137 6.07 8.82 -1.45
C ALA A 137 6.36 7.33 -1.31
N GLN A 138 7.38 7.03 -0.53
CA GLN A 138 7.76 5.68 -0.14
C GLN A 138 7.99 5.62 1.36
N PHE A 139 7.66 4.49 1.96
CA PHE A 139 7.72 4.31 3.39
C PHE A 139 8.19 2.90 3.77
N GLU A 140 8.76 2.80 4.96
CA GLU A 140 9.05 1.58 5.67
C GLU A 140 8.09 1.44 6.87
N PHE A 141 7.77 0.20 7.24
CA PHE A 141 7.08 -0.06 8.51
C PHE A 141 7.98 0.33 9.68
N PRO A 142 7.43 0.88 10.78
CA PRO A 142 8.23 1.15 11.96
C PRO A 142 8.80 -0.16 12.53
N GLU A 143 9.93 -0.05 13.22
CA GLU A 143 10.42 -1.16 14.03
C GLU A 143 9.41 -1.49 15.13
N ARG A 144 9.29 -2.78 15.46
CA ARG A 144 8.42 -3.21 16.56
C ARG A 144 8.96 -2.58 17.84
N ARG A 145 8.25 -1.60 18.40
CA ARG A 145 8.51 -1.15 19.77
C ARG A 145 8.12 -2.33 20.67
N GLY A 146 9.12 -2.90 21.34
CA GLY A 146 8.94 -3.98 22.30
C GLY A 146 8.07 -3.55 23.48
#